data_AF-A0AAD5V2V3-F1
#
_entry.id   AF-A0AAD5V2V3-F1
#
_cell.length_a   1.000
_cell.length_b   1.000
_cell.length_c   1.000
_cell.angle_alpha   90.00
_cell.angle_beta   90.00
_cell.angle_gamma   90.00
#
_symmetry.space_group_name_H-M   'P 1'
#
loop_
_entity.id
_entity.type
_entity.pdbx_description
1 polymer ?
#
loop_
_entity_poly.entity_id
_entity_poly.type
_entity_poly.pdbx_seq_one_letter_code
_entity_poly.pdbx_strand_id
1 'polypeptide(L)'
;MRFQTLLGYCLGFVALWQLALASSEVTEEPEVIAVASFPEANAFGHVVNGESNKLIVAIENKSGRNITLDNIAGSFHYVESNRLLKNTTAAKYKLPLLEGGKLQLPYQFYSEYRPGDLRLNVWLEHTTDGKKYRVLAYDSIVTIVEPEGSIFDFKLWITYLIVIGFFGGLGYFAYLTYLPQPKKRTKVPATPTTPVVGTTTATSTGGYEEEWIPEHHLKKPKQRKGRASGALTSGDETSGTELSGPEGRKAKSKK
;
A
#
# COMPACT_ATOMS: atom_id res chain seq x y z
N MET A 1 -68.70 -17.58 61.32
CA MET A 1 -67.60 -18.49 60.95
C MET A 1 -67.52 -18.86 59.46
N ARG A 2 -68.55 -18.64 58.61
CA ARG A 2 -68.54 -19.03 57.19
C ARG A 2 -67.93 -18.01 56.20
N PHE A 3 -67.67 -16.79 56.64
CA PHE A 3 -67.10 -15.74 55.78
C PHE A 3 -65.59 -15.90 55.56
N GLN A 4 -64.88 -16.41 56.58
CA GLN A 4 -63.43 -16.65 56.48
C GLN A 4 -63.10 -17.83 55.57
N THR A 5 -63.97 -18.84 55.52
CA THR A 5 -63.81 -19.96 54.59
C THR A 5 -64.00 -19.53 53.13
N LEU A 6 -64.96 -18.64 52.84
CA LEU A 6 -65.16 -18.08 51.49
C LEU A 6 -63.99 -17.20 51.03
N LEU A 7 -63.44 -16.38 51.92
CA LEU A 7 -62.25 -15.57 51.61
C LEU A 7 -61.02 -16.45 51.30
N GLY A 8 -60.85 -17.55 52.04
CA GLY A 8 -59.80 -18.53 51.81
C GLY A 8 -59.92 -19.23 50.45
N TYR A 9 -61.15 -19.59 50.03
CA TYR A 9 -61.38 -20.18 48.70
C TYR A 9 -61.10 -19.18 47.56
N CYS A 10 -61.47 -17.90 47.72
CA CYS A 10 -61.14 -16.87 46.73
C CYS A 10 -59.63 -16.63 46.62
N LEU A 11 -58.90 -16.59 47.74
CA LEU A 11 -57.43 -16.45 47.74
C LEU A 11 -56.75 -17.67 47.10
N GLY A 12 -57.26 -18.89 47.35
CA GLY A 12 -56.78 -20.10 46.69
C GLY A 12 -57.03 -20.10 45.19
N PHE A 13 -58.18 -19.60 44.74
CA PHE A 13 -58.52 -19.51 43.32
C PHE A 13 -57.65 -18.47 42.59
N VAL A 14 -57.36 -17.32 43.23
CA VAL A 14 -56.44 -16.31 42.70
C VAL A 14 -55.01 -16.86 42.60
N ALA A 15 -54.55 -17.62 43.59
CA ALA A 15 -53.23 -18.25 43.55
C ALA A 15 -53.12 -19.31 42.44
N LEU A 16 -54.16 -20.13 42.23
CA LEU A 16 -54.22 -21.09 41.12
C LEU A 16 -54.27 -20.40 39.74
N TRP A 17 -54.96 -19.26 39.65
CA TRP A 17 -55.01 -18.47 38.40
C TRP A 17 -53.66 -17.82 38.09
N GLN A 18 -52.93 -17.34 39.11
CA GLN A 18 -51.57 -16.81 38.95
C GLN A 18 -50.56 -17.89 38.53
N LEU A 19 -50.72 -19.13 38.99
CA LEU A 19 -49.88 -20.27 38.55
C LEU A 19 -50.16 -20.69 37.10
N ALA A 20 -51.41 -20.58 36.62
CA ALA A 20 -51.75 -20.89 35.23
C ALA A 20 -51.21 -19.86 34.22
N LEU A 21 -51.10 -18.59 34.61
CA LEU A 21 -50.44 -17.54 33.83
C LEU A 21 -48.90 -17.62 33.87
N ALA A 22 -48.33 -18.34 34.85
CA ALA A 22 -46.90 -18.58 34.98
C ALA A 22 -46.42 -19.83 34.23
N SER A 23 -47.26 -20.41 33.35
CA SER A 23 -46.79 -21.37 32.36
C SER A 23 -45.78 -20.66 31.46
N SER A 24 -44.50 -20.85 31.74
CA SER A 24 -43.41 -20.39 30.90
C SER A 24 -43.67 -20.83 29.47
N GLU A 25 -43.87 -19.90 28.55
CA GLU A 25 -43.71 -20.17 27.12
C GLU A 25 -42.33 -20.81 26.96
N VAL A 26 -42.31 -22.11 26.68
CA VAL A 26 -41.14 -22.77 26.13
C VAL A 26 -40.93 -22.11 24.79
N THR A 27 -40.17 -21.02 24.79
CA THR A 27 -39.76 -20.33 23.56
C THR A 27 -38.82 -21.31 22.88
N GLU A 28 -39.36 -22.16 22.00
CA GLU A 28 -38.55 -23.02 21.14
C GLU A 28 -37.59 -22.12 20.36
N GLU A 29 -36.30 -22.27 20.65
CA GLU A 29 -35.25 -21.58 19.93
C GLU A 29 -35.32 -22.01 18.45
N PRO A 30 -35.29 -21.05 17.51
CA PRO A 30 -35.36 -21.40 16.10
C PRO A 30 -34.16 -22.25 15.68
N GLU A 31 -34.42 -23.48 15.25
CA GLU A 31 -33.36 -24.38 14.76
C GLU A 31 -32.87 -23.89 13.38
N VAL A 32 -31.67 -23.31 13.36
CA VAL A 32 -31.00 -22.87 12.13
C VAL A 32 -29.63 -23.51 12.10
N ILE A 33 -29.29 -24.17 10.99
CA ILE A 33 -28.00 -24.80 10.79
C ILE A 33 -27.16 -23.89 9.90
N ALA A 34 -25.97 -23.54 10.39
CA ALA A 34 -24.98 -22.81 9.61
C ALA A 34 -23.66 -23.60 9.61
N VAL A 35 -23.04 -23.73 8.45
CA VAL A 35 -21.74 -24.40 8.28
C VAL A 35 -20.90 -23.55 7.35
N ALA A 36 -19.74 -23.08 7.83
CA ALA A 36 -18.78 -22.39 6.99
C ALA A 36 -17.67 -23.33 6.52
N SER A 37 -17.17 -23.08 5.32
CA SER A 37 -16.01 -23.79 4.76
C SER A 37 -15.14 -22.84 3.95
N PHE A 38 -13.83 -23.13 3.92
CA PHE A 38 -12.92 -22.46 3.01
C PHE A 38 -13.20 -22.92 1.57
N PRO A 39 -13.02 -22.03 0.57
CA PRO A 39 -13.05 -22.42 -0.83
C PRO A 39 -12.03 -23.53 -1.13
N GLU A 40 -12.30 -24.33 -2.15
CA GLU A 40 -11.42 -25.45 -2.57
C GLU A 40 -9.98 -25.02 -2.86
N ALA A 41 -9.79 -23.77 -3.34
CA ALA A 41 -8.47 -23.18 -3.56
C ALA A 41 -7.63 -23.05 -2.27
N ASN A 42 -8.25 -23.11 -1.09
CA ASN A 42 -7.60 -23.05 0.21
C ASN A 42 -7.98 -24.27 1.06
N ALA A 43 -7.58 -25.45 0.58
CA ALA A 43 -7.85 -26.72 1.24
C ALA A 43 -7.23 -26.84 2.65
N PHE A 44 -6.17 -26.07 2.93
CA PHE A 44 -5.47 -26.09 4.21
C PHE A 44 -6.04 -25.10 5.25
N GLY A 45 -7.02 -24.28 4.87
CA GLY A 45 -7.61 -23.28 5.76
C GLY A 45 -6.63 -22.21 6.24
N HIS A 46 -5.64 -21.88 5.40
CA HIS A 46 -4.67 -20.84 5.70
C HIS A 46 -5.34 -19.48 5.68
N VAL A 47 -5.02 -18.65 6.67
CA VAL A 47 -5.48 -17.27 6.71
C VAL A 47 -4.28 -16.38 6.39
N VAL A 48 -4.31 -15.75 5.21
CA VAL A 48 -3.20 -14.94 4.72
C VAL A 48 -3.34 -13.51 5.22
N ASN A 49 -2.30 -13.00 5.90
CA ASN A 49 -2.26 -11.62 6.38
C ASN A 49 -2.28 -10.60 5.23
N GLY A 50 -2.91 -9.45 5.45
CA GLY A 50 -3.01 -8.40 4.43
C GLY A 50 -3.94 -8.71 3.26
N GLU A 51 -4.42 -9.95 3.12
CA GLU A 51 -5.28 -10.40 2.03
C GLU A 51 -6.73 -10.64 2.45
N SER A 52 -7.63 -10.64 1.46
CA SER A 52 -9.04 -10.95 1.69
C SER A 52 -9.26 -12.45 1.75
N ASN A 53 -9.37 -12.97 2.96
CA ASN A 53 -9.70 -14.36 3.23
C ASN A 53 -11.20 -14.58 3.09
N LYS A 54 -11.58 -15.63 2.35
CA LYS A 54 -12.98 -15.92 1.99
C LYS A 54 -13.43 -17.22 2.62
N LEU A 55 -14.68 -17.24 3.08
CA LEU A 55 -15.42 -18.40 3.55
C LEU A 55 -16.77 -18.44 2.84
N ILE A 56 -17.29 -19.64 2.63
CA ILE A 56 -18.65 -19.85 2.15
C ILE A 56 -19.45 -20.40 3.31
N VAL A 57 -20.50 -19.69 3.72
CA VAL A 57 -21.39 -20.09 4.81
C VAL A 57 -22.67 -20.66 4.22
N ALA A 58 -22.83 -21.97 4.33
CA ALA A 58 -24.06 -22.68 3.98
C ALA A 58 -25.05 -22.62 5.16
N ILE A 59 -26.27 -22.22 4.88
CA ILE A 59 -27.30 -21.93 5.86
C ILE A 59 -28.55 -22.70 5.47
N GLU A 60 -29.15 -23.40 6.44
CA GLU A 60 -30.40 -24.14 6.30
C GLU A 60 -31.34 -23.75 7.44
N ASN A 61 -32.54 -23.29 7.08
CA ASN A 61 -33.57 -22.92 8.06
C ASN A 61 -34.45 -24.14 8.39
N LYS A 62 -34.35 -24.67 9.62
CA LYS A 62 -35.16 -25.78 10.13
C LYS A 62 -36.15 -25.34 11.23
N SER A 63 -36.33 -24.03 11.41
CA SER A 63 -37.05 -23.48 12.56
C SER A 63 -38.58 -23.54 12.47
N GLY A 64 -39.14 -24.09 11.39
CA GLY A 64 -40.59 -24.11 11.13
C GLY A 64 -41.20 -22.72 10.86
N ARG A 65 -40.35 -21.69 10.71
CA ARG A 65 -40.74 -20.28 10.62
C ARG A 65 -39.85 -19.53 9.63
N ASN A 66 -40.32 -18.38 9.16
CA ASN A 66 -39.51 -17.48 8.33
C ASN A 66 -38.53 -16.70 9.20
N ILE A 67 -37.25 -16.71 8.82
CA ILE A 67 -36.19 -16.01 9.56
C ILE A 67 -35.60 -14.88 8.71
N THR A 68 -34.99 -13.88 9.34
CA THR A 68 -34.22 -12.85 8.64
C THR A 68 -32.74 -12.97 9.01
N LEU A 69 -31.88 -13.20 8.02
CA LEU A 69 -30.44 -13.26 8.19
C LEU A 69 -29.88 -11.84 8.31
N ASP A 70 -29.35 -11.47 9.47
CA ASP A 70 -28.90 -10.11 9.74
C ASP A 70 -27.48 -9.88 9.24
N ASN A 71 -26.53 -10.64 9.78
CA ASN A 71 -25.10 -10.51 9.50
C ASN A 71 -24.34 -11.82 9.79
N ILE A 72 -23.17 -11.93 9.19
CA ILE A 72 -22.14 -12.92 9.51
C ILE A 72 -20.96 -12.18 10.11
N ALA A 73 -20.45 -12.67 11.24
CA ALA A 73 -19.29 -12.10 11.90
C ALA A 73 -18.47 -13.21 12.55
N GLY A 74 -17.29 -12.85 13.04
CA GLY A 74 -16.39 -13.81 13.66
C GLY A 74 -15.44 -13.17 14.65
N SER A 75 -14.59 -14.00 15.23
CA SER A 75 -13.54 -13.59 16.16
C SER A 75 -12.37 -14.54 16.13
N PHE A 76 -11.19 -13.98 16.39
CA PHE A 76 -9.97 -14.72 16.60
C PHE A 76 -9.68 -14.87 18.08
N HIS A 77 -9.23 -16.05 18.49
CA HIS A 77 -8.89 -16.38 19.86
C HIS A 77 -7.52 -17.06 19.91
N TYR A 78 -6.81 -16.90 21.02
CA TYR A 78 -5.64 -17.71 21.31
C TYR A 78 -6.04 -19.17 21.52
N VAL A 79 -5.29 -20.11 20.94
CA VAL A 79 -5.59 -21.55 21.01
C VAL A 79 -5.56 -22.07 22.45
N GLU A 80 -4.52 -21.71 23.21
CA GLU A 80 -4.31 -22.23 24.57
C GLU A 80 -5.29 -21.64 25.59
N SER A 81 -5.50 -20.33 25.55
CA SER A 81 -6.27 -19.61 26.57
C SER A 81 -7.71 -19.31 26.17
N ASN A 82 -8.09 -19.53 24.91
CA ASN A 82 -9.36 -19.08 24.32
C ASN A 82 -9.66 -17.58 24.53
N ARG A 83 -8.65 -16.79 24.89
CA ARG A 83 -8.80 -15.35 25.08
C ARG A 83 -9.07 -14.70 23.74
N LEU A 84 -10.10 -13.87 23.69
CA LEU A 84 -10.44 -13.07 22.52
C LEU A 84 -9.25 -12.18 22.14
N LEU A 85 -8.81 -12.30 20.90
CA LEU A 85 -7.79 -11.44 20.31
C LEU A 85 -8.46 -10.23 19.67
N LYS A 86 -9.34 -10.46 18.69
CA LYS A 86 -10.04 -9.41 17.95
C LYS A 86 -11.21 -9.98 17.17
N ASN A 87 -12.28 -9.19 17.04
CA ASN A 87 -13.42 -9.52 16.20
C ASN A 87 -13.11 -9.22 14.72
N THR A 88 -13.61 -10.07 13.83
CA THR A 88 -13.53 -9.86 12.39
C THR A 88 -14.60 -8.87 11.92
N THR A 89 -14.46 -8.39 10.68
CA THR A 89 -15.44 -7.49 10.06
C THR A 89 -16.78 -8.20 9.87
N ALA A 90 -17.88 -7.59 10.34
CA ALA A 90 -19.22 -8.14 10.16
C ALA A 90 -19.77 -7.83 8.75
N ALA A 91 -20.19 -8.86 8.02
CA ALA A 91 -20.87 -8.73 6.73
C ALA A 91 -22.39 -8.69 6.96
N LYS A 92 -23.05 -7.61 6.54
CA LYS A 92 -24.50 -7.42 6.72
C LYS A 92 -25.25 -7.85 5.46
N TYR A 93 -26.30 -8.65 5.62
CA TYR A 93 -27.12 -9.13 4.50
C TYR A 93 -28.57 -8.64 4.58
N LYS A 94 -29.23 -8.76 5.75
CA LYS A 94 -30.65 -8.45 5.94
C LYS A 94 -31.55 -9.15 4.93
N LEU A 95 -31.34 -10.46 4.75
CA LEU A 95 -32.07 -11.27 3.77
C LEU A 95 -33.09 -12.18 4.45
N PRO A 96 -34.37 -12.19 4.01
CA PRO A 96 -35.34 -13.16 4.51
C PRO A 96 -35.02 -14.56 3.96
N LEU A 97 -35.09 -15.57 4.82
CA LEU A 97 -34.99 -16.98 4.46
C LEU A 97 -36.25 -17.71 4.92
N LEU A 98 -36.97 -18.28 3.96
CA LEU A 98 -38.19 -19.04 4.21
C LEU A 98 -37.89 -20.32 4.99
N GLU A 99 -38.92 -20.89 5.61
CA GLU A 99 -38.86 -22.22 6.21
C GLU A 99 -38.33 -23.27 5.22
N GLY A 100 -37.43 -24.15 5.67
CA GLY A 100 -36.82 -25.19 4.84
C GLY A 100 -35.83 -24.64 3.79
N GLY A 101 -35.69 -23.32 3.70
CA GLY A 101 -34.83 -22.65 2.73
C GLY A 101 -33.35 -22.96 2.97
N LYS A 102 -32.62 -23.10 1.86
CA LYS A 102 -31.15 -23.25 1.84
C LYS A 102 -30.52 -22.08 1.11
N LEU A 103 -29.46 -21.53 1.69
CA LEU A 103 -28.74 -20.40 1.12
C LEU A 103 -27.24 -20.54 1.38
N GLN A 104 -26.42 -20.07 0.45
CA GLN A 104 -24.98 -19.94 0.65
C GLN A 104 -24.58 -18.47 0.55
N LEU A 105 -23.91 -17.97 1.58
CA LEU A 105 -23.46 -16.59 1.65
C LEU A 105 -21.92 -16.51 1.70
N PRO A 106 -21.30 -15.69 0.85
CA PRO A 106 -19.85 -15.49 0.89
C PRO A 106 -19.51 -14.53 2.03
N TYR A 107 -18.66 -14.98 2.94
CA TYR A 107 -18.12 -14.17 4.04
C TYR A 107 -16.64 -13.88 3.78
N GLN A 108 -16.20 -12.65 4.02
CA GLN A 108 -14.81 -12.24 3.81
C GLN A 108 -14.29 -11.40 4.97
N PHE A 109 -13.03 -11.63 5.33
CA PHE A 109 -12.35 -10.91 6.41
C PHE A 109 -10.85 -10.76 6.11
N TYR A 110 -10.19 -9.91 6.89
CA TYR A 110 -8.75 -9.65 6.82
C TYR A 110 -8.10 -10.03 8.15
N SER A 111 -6.84 -10.48 8.12
CA SER A 111 -6.02 -10.74 9.29
C SER A 111 -4.74 -9.91 9.26
N GLU A 112 -4.28 -9.50 10.44
CA GLU A 112 -3.03 -8.75 10.65
C GLU A 112 -2.42 -9.23 11.98
N TYR A 113 -2.16 -10.54 12.08
CA TYR A 113 -1.65 -11.17 13.31
C TYR A 113 -0.26 -11.73 13.08
N ARG A 114 0.47 -12.00 14.16
CA ARG A 114 1.72 -12.74 14.03
C ARG A 114 1.45 -14.13 13.41
N PRO A 115 2.30 -14.60 12.46
CA PRO A 115 2.17 -15.94 11.91
C PRO A 115 2.18 -17.02 12.99
N GLY A 116 1.31 -18.01 12.83
CA GLY A 116 1.06 -19.07 13.81
C GLY A 116 -0.41 -19.48 13.87
N ASP A 117 -0.75 -20.32 14.83
CA ASP A 117 -2.09 -20.88 14.94
C ASP A 117 -2.99 -20.03 15.84
N LEU A 118 -4.19 -19.69 15.35
CA LEU A 118 -5.25 -19.07 16.13
C LEU A 118 -6.56 -19.82 15.93
N ARG A 119 -7.45 -19.76 16.92
CA ARG A 119 -8.80 -20.27 16.79
C ARG A 119 -9.69 -19.22 16.12
N LEU A 120 -10.34 -19.61 15.03
CA LEU A 120 -11.31 -18.79 14.32
C LEU A 120 -12.72 -19.27 14.64
N ASN A 121 -13.53 -18.38 15.18
CA ASN A 121 -14.95 -18.59 15.40
C ASN A 121 -15.73 -17.72 14.42
N VAL A 122 -16.67 -18.29 13.68
CA VAL A 122 -17.58 -17.55 12.80
C VAL A 122 -19.00 -17.91 13.18
N TRP A 123 -19.87 -16.90 13.24
CA TRP A 123 -21.28 -17.06 13.57
C TRP A 123 -22.17 -16.25 12.63
N LEU A 124 -23.39 -16.71 12.50
CA LEU A 124 -24.50 -16.07 11.82
C LEU A 124 -25.45 -15.51 12.87
N GLU A 125 -25.83 -14.24 12.77
CA GLU A 125 -26.96 -13.70 13.53
C GLU A 125 -28.20 -13.64 12.65
N HIS A 126 -29.32 -14.04 13.21
CA HIS A 126 -30.61 -14.00 12.54
C HIS A 126 -31.68 -13.49 13.51
N THR A 127 -32.71 -12.86 12.95
CA THR A 127 -33.88 -12.38 13.68
C THR A 127 -35.09 -13.25 13.33
N THR A 128 -35.76 -13.75 14.37
CA THR A 128 -37.02 -14.51 14.29
C THR A 128 -37.99 -13.93 15.31
N ASP A 129 -39.22 -13.60 14.89
CA ASP A 129 -40.27 -13.04 15.76
C ASP A 129 -39.80 -11.81 16.58
N GLY A 130 -38.92 -10.98 16.00
CA GLY A 130 -38.35 -9.79 16.63
C GLY A 130 -37.23 -10.05 17.66
N LYS A 131 -36.85 -11.32 17.90
CA LYS A 131 -35.74 -11.72 18.75
C LYS A 131 -34.52 -12.08 17.91
N LYS A 132 -33.33 -11.72 18.37
CA LYS A 132 -32.05 -12.04 17.72
C LYS A 132 -31.44 -13.30 18.31
N TYR A 133 -30.98 -14.17 17.43
CA TYR A 133 -30.33 -15.42 17.74
C TYR A 133 -28.98 -15.49 17.03
N ARG A 134 -28.03 -16.19 17.64
CA ARG A 134 -26.68 -16.38 17.10
C ARG A 134 -26.40 -17.88 16.95
N VAL A 135 -26.00 -18.28 15.76
CA VAL A 135 -25.66 -19.66 15.42
C VAL A 135 -24.20 -19.73 15.02
N LEU A 136 -23.46 -20.64 15.63
CA LEU A 136 -22.05 -20.86 15.28
C LEU A 136 -21.97 -21.60 13.95
N ALA A 137 -21.22 -21.05 13.01
CA ALA A 137 -21.03 -21.59 11.66
C ALA A 137 -19.65 -22.22 11.45
N TYR A 138 -18.64 -21.74 12.17
CA TYR A 138 -17.27 -22.25 12.10
C TYR A 138 -16.62 -22.15 13.47
N ASP A 139 -15.90 -23.19 13.86
CA ASP A 139 -15.09 -23.23 15.06
C ASP A 139 -13.94 -24.21 14.83
N SER A 140 -12.78 -23.66 14.50
CA SER A 140 -11.59 -24.45 14.19
C SER A 140 -10.32 -23.61 14.36
N ILE A 141 -9.20 -24.30 14.50
CA ILE A 141 -7.87 -23.70 14.51
C ILE A 141 -7.43 -23.48 13.07
N VAL A 142 -7.00 -22.26 12.78
CA VAL A 142 -6.50 -21.84 11.47
C VAL A 142 -5.07 -21.33 11.62
N THR A 143 -4.24 -21.61 10.62
CA THR A 143 -2.86 -21.13 10.58
C THR A 143 -2.79 -19.82 9.83
N ILE A 144 -2.25 -18.80 10.49
CA ILE A 144 -1.96 -17.49 9.90
C ILE A 144 -0.61 -17.53 9.23
N VAL A 145 -0.60 -17.12 7.96
CA VAL A 145 0.57 -17.14 7.08
C VAL A 145 0.76 -15.74 6.50
N GLU A 146 2.02 -15.35 6.30
CA GLU A 146 2.34 -14.12 5.55
C GLU A 146 2.11 -14.35 4.04
N PRO A 147 1.69 -13.32 3.30
CA PRO A 147 1.58 -13.41 1.86
C PRO A 147 2.95 -13.67 1.22
N GLU A 148 2.95 -14.32 0.07
CA GLU A 148 4.19 -14.59 -0.67
C GLU A 148 4.84 -13.28 -1.11
N GLY A 149 6.14 -13.13 -0.82
CA GLY A 149 6.90 -11.97 -1.26
C GLY A 149 6.99 -11.92 -2.78
N SER A 150 6.52 -10.83 -3.40
CA SER A 150 6.61 -10.64 -4.85
C SER A 150 7.88 -9.90 -5.24
N ILE A 151 8.78 -10.57 -5.97
CA ILE A 151 9.97 -9.93 -6.56
C ILE A 151 9.61 -8.94 -7.69
N PHE A 152 8.39 -9.01 -8.23
CA PHE A 152 7.90 -8.10 -9.27
C PHE A 152 7.03 -6.97 -8.69
N ASP A 153 7.22 -6.63 -7.42
CA ASP A 153 6.63 -5.42 -6.84
C ASP A 153 7.46 -4.18 -7.21
N PHE A 154 7.10 -3.56 -8.35
CA PHE A 154 7.75 -2.34 -8.80
C PHE A 154 7.66 -1.19 -7.81
N LYS A 155 6.61 -1.12 -6.98
CA LYS A 155 6.48 -0.06 -5.97
C LYS A 155 7.58 -0.21 -4.93
N LEU A 156 7.79 -1.43 -4.43
CA LEU A 156 8.86 -1.75 -3.49
C LEU A 156 10.23 -1.40 -4.07
N TRP A 157 10.52 -1.82 -5.31
CA TRP A 157 11.78 -1.50 -5.98
C TRP A 157 12.01 0.00 -6.14
N ILE A 158 11.00 0.75 -6.58
CA ILE A 158 11.10 2.21 -6.72
C ILE A 158 11.36 2.87 -5.37
N THR A 159 10.68 2.42 -4.31
CA THR A 159 10.94 2.92 -2.94
C THR A 159 12.39 2.68 -2.54
N TYR A 160 12.94 1.49 -2.77
CA TYR A 160 14.36 1.23 -2.48
C TYR A 160 15.31 2.06 -3.34
N LEU A 161 15.02 2.25 -4.63
CA LEU A 161 15.82 3.12 -5.49
C LEU A 161 15.83 4.57 -5.01
N ILE A 162 14.69 5.10 -4.54
CA ILE A 162 14.60 6.44 -3.97
C ILE A 162 15.41 6.53 -2.67
N VAL A 163 15.30 5.54 -1.77
CA VAL A 163 16.05 5.50 -0.51
C VAL A 163 17.56 5.43 -0.76
N ILE A 164 17.99 4.54 -1.67
CA ILE A 164 19.40 4.42 -2.08
C ILE A 164 19.87 5.71 -2.75
N GLY A 165 19.05 6.32 -3.63
CA GLY A 165 19.38 7.59 -4.27
C GLY A 165 19.53 8.74 -3.27
N PHE A 166 18.67 8.79 -2.24
CA PHE A 166 18.72 9.79 -1.18
C PHE A 166 19.97 9.63 -0.32
N PHE A 167 20.21 8.44 0.25
CA PHE A 167 21.40 8.19 1.08
C PHE A 167 22.70 8.20 0.27
N GLY A 168 22.68 7.72 -0.97
CA GLY A 168 23.78 7.80 -1.91
C GLY A 168 24.11 9.24 -2.28
N GLY A 169 23.09 10.08 -2.52
CA GLY A 169 23.26 11.51 -2.76
C GLY A 169 23.86 12.25 -1.56
N LEU A 170 23.38 11.98 -0.34
CA LEU A 170 23.94 12.54 0.89
C LEU A 170 25.39 12.08 1.13
N GLY A 171 25.65 10.78 0.96
CA GLY A 171 26.99 10.21 1.09
C GLY A 171 27.96 10.78 0.05
N TYR A 172 27.51 10.94 -1.19
CA TYR A 172 28.30 11.56 -2.25
C TYR A 172 28.57 13.05 -1.97
N PHE A 173 27.57 13.79 -1.50
CA PHE A 173 27.75 15.18 -1.08
C PHE A 173 28.79 15.29 0.05
N ALA A 174 28.67 14.46 1.09
CA ALA A 174 29.64 14.42 2.19
C ALA A 174 31.06 14.05 1.69
N TYR A 175 31.18 13.11 0.75
CA TYR A 175 32.46 12.78 0.12
C TYR A 175 33.08 13.99 -0.58
N LEU A 176 32.30 14.76 -1.34
CA LEU A 176 32.80 15.97 -2.01
C LEU A 176 33.20 17.07 -1.03
N THR A 177 32.46 17.22 0.08
CA THR A 177 32.70 18.30 1.05
C THR A 177 33.84 18.00 2.01
N TYR A 178 33.96 16.76 2.48
CA TYR A 178 34.87 16.42 3.59
C TYR A 178 36.11 15.65 3.17
N LEU A 179 36.13 15.00 1.99
CA LEU A 179 37.33 14.33 1.50
C LEU A 179 38.09 15.19 0.47
N PRO A 180 39.42 15.30 0.59
CA PRO A 180 40.22 16.07 -0.35
C PRO A 180 40.13 15.46 -1.75
N GLN A 181 39.53 16.21 -2.68
CA GLN A 181 39.41 15.78 -4.06
C GLN A 181 40.79 15.78 -4.74
N PRO A 182 41.20 14.68 -5.42
CA PRO A 182 42.48 14.64 -6.12
C PRO A 182 42.49 15.72 -7.21
N LYS A 183 43.43 16.66 -7.10
CA LYS A 183 43.62 17.72 -8.11
C LYS A 183 43.90 17.05 -9.45
N LYS A 184 43.03 17.24 -10.44
CA LYS A 184 43.33 16.89 -11.83
C LYS A 184 44.60 17.66 -12.21
N ARG A 185 45.70 16.93 -12.45
CA ARG A 185 46.91 17.50 -13.02
C ARG A 185 46.56 17.99 -14.42
N THR A 186 46.29 19.27 -14.57
CA THR A 186 46.33 19.93 -15.87
C THR A 186 47.72 19.64 -16.43
N LYS A 187 47.79 18.86 -17.52
CA LYS A 187 49.01 18.79 -18.32
C LYS A 187 49.22 20.21 -18.86
N VAL A 188 50.04 20.99 -18.15
CA VAL A 188 50.63 22.21 -18.69
C VAL A 188 51.35 21.76 -19.97
N PRO A 189 51.05 22.34 -21.14
CA PRO A 189 51.89 22.13 -22.32
C PRO A 189 53.31 22.50 -21.91
N ALA A 190 54.27 21.61 -22.11
CA ALA A 190 55.65 21.86 -21.75
C ALA A 190 56.12 23.14 -22.45
N THR A 191 56.16 24.25 -21.72
CA THR A 191 56.96 25.41 -22.09
C THR A 191 58.40 24.92 -22.04
N PRO A 192 59.19 25.05 -23.13
CA PRO A 192 60.56 24.60 -23.13
C PRO A 192 61.31 25.33 -22.01
N THR A 193 61.89 24.54 -21.11
CA THR A 193 62.77 25.01 -20.05
C THR A 193 64.00 25.65 -20.72
N THR A 194 64.09 26.97 -20.72
CA THR A 194 65.39 27.63 -20.81
C THR A 194 66.13 27.31 -19.51
N PRO A 195 67.33 26.70 -19.55
CA PRO A 195 68.10 26.48 -18.34
C PRO A 195 68.52 27.83 -17.78
N VAL A 196 68.27 28.04 -16.49
CA VAL A 196 68.92 29.10 -15.72
C VAL A 196 70.42 28.79 -15.75
N VAL A 197 71.16 29.42 -16.65
CA VAL A 197 72.62 29.46 -16.59
C VAL A 197 73.00 30.76 -15.90
N GLY A 198 73.19 30.66 -14.59
CA GLY A 198 74.12 31.53 -13.92
C GLY A 198 75.52 31.26 -14.50
N THR A 199 76.19 32.35 -14.88
CA THR A 199 77.64 32.51 -15.02
C THR A 199 78.38 31.78 -16.14
N THR A 200 79.02 32.63 -16.96
CA THR A 200 80.28 32.46 -17.70
C THR A 200 80.29 31.49 -18.88
N THR A 201 80.34 32.02 -20.11
CA THR A 201 81.57 32.13 -20.93
C THR A 201 81.22 32.55 -22.35
N ALA A 202 81.74 33.72 -22.72
CA ALA A 202 82.26 34.15 -24.02
C ALA A 202 81.70 33.58 -25.35
N THR A 203 81.31 34.54 -26.21
CA THR A 203 81.64 34.63 -27.64
C THR A 203 80.97 33.68 -28.63
N SER A 204 80.00 34.21 -29.38
CA SER A 204 80.02 34.22 -30.86
C SER A 204 78.77 34.96 -31.37
N THR A 205 78.93 36.18 -31.89
CA THR A 205 78.86 36.46 -33.35
C THR A 205 77.46 36.87 -33.81
N GLY A 206 77.26 38.18 -33.92
CA GLY A 206 76.50 38.79 -35.02
C GLY A 206 74.98 38.61 -35.04
N GLY A 207 74.29 39.13 -34.04
CA GLY A 207 72.87 39.47 -34.12
C GLY A 207 72.66 40.77 -33.36
N TYR A 208 72.30 41.85 -34.05
CA TYR A 208 71.89 43.08 -33.37
C TYR A 208 70.59 42.79 -32.61
N GLU A 209 70.61 42.92 -31.29
CA GLU A 209 69.41 42.80 -30.45
C GLU A 209 68.55 44.05 -30.69
N GLU A 210 67.45 43.93 -31.44
CA GLU A 210 66.56 45.04 -31.82
C GLU A 210 65.68 45.55 -30.65
N GLU A 211 65.93 45.09 -29.42
CA GLU A 211 65.14 45.37 -28.22
C GLU A 211 65.26 46.83 -27.74
N TRP A 212 66.29 47.56 -28.19
CA TRP A 212 66.53 48.96 -27.82
C TRP A 212 65.79 49.97 -28.72
N ILE A 213 65.14 49.53 -29.80
CA ILE A 213 64.46 50.43 -30.75
C ILE A 213 63.01 50.63 -30.28
N PRO A 214 62.59 51.87 -29.92
CA PRO A 214 61.23 52.13 -29.48
C PRO A 214 60.20 51.68 -30.53
N GLU A 215 59.15 50.98 -30.08
CA GLU A 215 58.17 50.25 -30.92
C GLU A 215 57.57 51.09 -32.07
N HIS A 216 57.54 52.42 -31.94
CA HIS A 216 56.96 53.34 -32.90
C HIS A 216 57.79 53.59 -34.19
N HIS A 217 58.99 53.02 -34.31
CA HIS A 217 59.79 53.07 -35.54
C HIS A 217 59.85 51.75 -36.33
N LEU A 218 59.24 50.66 -35.82
CA LEU A 218 59.16 49.38 -36.53
C LEU A 218 57.97 49.35 -37.51
N LYS A 219 58.25 49.51 -38.81
CA LYS A 219 57.24 49.33 -39.87
C LYS A 219 56.94 47.83 -40.03
N LYS A 220 55.85 47.36 -39.40
CA LYS A 220 55.39 45.96 -39.49
C LYS A 220 55.23 45.50 -40.96
N PRO A 221 55.95 44.46 -41.43
CA PRO A 221 55.70 43.90 -42.75
C PRO A 221 54.39 43.09 -42.76
N LYS A 222 53.47 43.52 -43.63
CA LYS A 222 52.17 42.88 -43.89
C LYS A 222 52.38 41.57 -44.66
N GLN A 223 52.43 40.43 -43.98
CA GLN A 223 52.43 39.14 -44.68
C GLN A 223 51.04 38.81 -45.22
N ARG A 224 51.01 38.68 -46.56
CA ARG A 224 49.88 38.32 -47.39
C ARG A 224 49.52 36.84 -47.22
N LYS A 225 48.22 36.60 -47.09
CA LYS A 225 47.52 35.31 -47.23
C LYS A 225 47.70 34.74 -48.65
N GLY A 226 48.23 33.52 -48.75
CA GLY A 226 48.24 32.70 -49.97
C GLY A 226 47.51 31.37 -49.72
N ARG A 227 46.60 31.02 -50.63
CA ARG A 227 45.51 30.04 -50.50
C ARG A 227 45.77 28.82 -51.40
N ALA A 228 45.51 27.62 -50.90
CA ALA A 228 45.09 26.41 -51.62
C ALA A 228 44.60 25.42 -50.55
N SER A 229 43.49 24.68 -50.61
CA SER A 229 42.53 24.37 -51.67
C SER A 229 41.32 23.66 -51.01
N GLY A 230 40.10 23.90 -51.52
CA GLY A 230 38.99 22.95 -51.42
C GLY A 230 37.96 23.15 -50.29
N ALA A 231 36.98 24.02 -50.50
CA ALA A 231 35.67 23.93 -49.84
C ALA A 231 34.60 24.46 -50.81
N LEU A 232 33.78 23.55 -51.33
CA LEU A 232 32.53 23.80 -52.04
C LEU A 232 31.39 23.43 -51.06
N THR A 233 30.55 24.39 -50.67
CA THR A 233 29.11 24.55 -51.04
C THR A 233 28.16 23.62 -50.25
N SER A 234 27.38 24.10 -49.27
CA SER A 234 26.10 24.85 -49.29
C SER A 234 24.85 24.00 -49.61
N GLY A 235 23.83 24.12 -48.75
CA GLY A 235 22.46 23.55 -48.81
C GLY A 235 22.14 22.82 -47.50
N ASP A 236 21.52 23.40 -46.46
CA ASP A 236 20.21 24.07 -46.36
C ASP A 236 19.07 23.24 -46.93
N GLU A 237 18.36 22.50 -46.06
CA GLU A 237 16.94 22.11 -46.17
C GLU A 237 16.50 21.43 -44.84
N THR A 238 15.23 21.65 -44.46
CA THR A 238 14.40 20.88 -43.50
C THR A 238 14.30 21.35 -42.03
N SER A 239 13.50 22.39 -41.80
CA SER A 239 12.61 22.40 -40.63
C SER A 239 11.31 23.10 -40.98
N GLY A 240 10.25 22.30 -41.15
CA GLY A 240 8.87 22.78 -41.20
C GLY A 240 8.03 22.05 -40.16
N THR A 241 7.16 22.83 -39.49
CA THR A 241 5.73 22.51 -39.22
C THR A 241 5.42 21.35 -38.23
N GLU A 242 4.60 21.42 -37.16
CA GLU A 242 3.67 22.40 -36.59
C GLU A 242 3.31 22.09 -35.09
N LEU A 243 2.84 23.13 -34.39
CA LEU A 243 1.65 23.29 -33.50
C LEU A 243 1.35 22.39 -32.26
N SER A 244 1.20 23.06 -31.10
CA SER A 244 -0.01 23.15 -30.23
C SER A 244 0.35 23.30 -28.73
N GLY A 245 0.29 24.49 -28.12
CA GLY A 245 -0.79 24.93 -27.19
C GLY A 245 -0.24 25.05 -25.75
N PRO A 246 -0.63 26.02 -24.89
CA PRO A 246 -2.03 26.32 -24.57
C PRO A 246 -2.43 27.81 -24.45
N GLU A 247 -3.75 27.97 -24.49
CA GLU A 247 -4.57 29.17 -24.44
C GLU A 247 -4.88 29.63 -23.00
N GLY A 248 -5.24 30.92 -22.81
CA GLY A 248 -5.87 31.37 -21.56
C GLY A 248 -5.89 32.89 -21.30
N ARG A 249 -6.50 33.67 -22.19
CA ARG A 249 -6.70 35.13 -22.07
C ARG A 249 -7.64 35.53 -20.91
N LYS A 250 -7.28 36.59 -20.20
CA LYS A 250 -8.21 37.49 -19.48
C LYS A 250 -8.25 38.85 -20.19
N ALA A 251 -9.41 39.27 -20.68
CA ALA A 251 -9.73 40.69 -20.85
C ALA A 251 -11.25 40.90 -20.85
N LYS A 252 -11.71 41.72 -19.91
CA LYS A 252 -13.06 42.28 -19.80
C LYS A 252 -13.28 43.34 -20.89
N SER A 253 -14.46 43.39 -21.50
CA SER A 253 -15.20 44.65 -21.73
C SER A 253 -16.63 44.40 -22.19
N LYS A 254 -17.54 45.18 -21.60
CA LYS A 254 -19.00 45.28 -21.77
C LYS A 254 -19.42 45.71 -23.18
N LYS A 255 -20.57 45.21 -23.64
CA LYS A 255 -21.78 46.01 -23.86
C LYS A 255 -23.02 45.14 -23.80
#